data_AF-A0A7Y9NJS0-F1
#
_entry.id   AF-A0A7Y9NJS0-F1
#
_cell.length_a   1.000
_cell.length_b   1.000
_cell.length_c   1.000
_cell.angle_alpha   90.00
_cell.angle_beta   90.00
_cell.angle_gamma   90.00
#
_symmetry.space_group_name_H-M   'P 1'
#
loop_
_entity.id
_entity.type
_entity.pdbx_description
1 polymer ?
#
loop_
_entity_poly.entity_id
_entity_poly.type
_entity_poly.pdbx_seq_one_letter_code
_entity_poly.pdbx_strand_id
1 'polypeptide(L)'
;MERFGDELRRERERRKVSMERISDETKVSLRHLEALEAGEYDALPGGVFRKGILRSYLAAVGLEEAPWIERFEATLRESGAGSEDTDWTEFAENVRRNRSGVESKTNIRWMGVGTMVTMLGVLGWAVWKFALHGRLIP
;
A
#
# COMPACT_ATOMS: atom_id res chain seq x y z
N MET A 1 11.58 -21.07 30.02
CA MET A 1 11.86 -20.14 28.90
C MET A 1 10.55 -19.50 28.55
N GLU A 2 10.50 -18.18 28.51
CA GLU A 2 9.29 -17.44 28.21
C GLU A 2 8.99 -17.51 26.71
N ARG A 3 7.73 -17.73 26.31
CA ARG A 3 7.38 -17.78 24.88
C ARG A 3 7.38 -16.35 24.33
N PHE A 4 7.77 -16.20 23.07
CA PHE A 4 7.83 -14.91 22.37
C PHE A 4 6.55 -14.07 22.51
N GLY A 5 5.39 -14.71 22.34
CA GLY A 5 4.08 -14.07 22.45
C GLY A 5 3.72 -13.59 23.86
N ASP A 6 4.13 -14.33 24.90
CA ASP A 6 3.92 -13.91 26.29
C ASP A 6 4.65 -12.58 26.58
N GLU A 7 5.85 -12.42 26.01
CA GLU A 7 6.63 -11.19 26.17
C GLU A 7 6.04 -10.01 25.41
N LEU A 8 5.54 -10.21 24.19
CA LEU A 8 4.78 -9.18 23.48
C LEU A 8 3.59 -8.70 24.32
N ARG A 9 2.87 -9.64 24.92
CA ARG A 9 1.70 -9.35 25.76
C ARG A 9 2.09 -8.52 26.97
N ARG A 10 3.09 -8.96 27.74
CA ARG A 10 3.56 -8.22 28.93
C ARG A 10 4.01 -6.82 28.57
N GLU A 11 4.71 -6.68 27.46
CA GLU A 11 5.27 -5.41 27.02
C GLU A 11 4.19 -4.40 26.60
N ARG A 12 3.11 -4.91 25.98
CA ARG A 12 1.89 -4.16 25.68
C ARG A 12 1.14 -3.78 26.95
N GLU A 13 0.90 -4.73 27.85
CA GLU A 13 0.20 -4.50 29.11
C GLU A 13 0.96 -3.49 29.99
N ARG A 14 2.30 -3.54 30.03
CA ARG A 14 3.15 -2.57 30.74
C ARG A 14 2.96 -1.14 30.22
N ARG A 15 2.70 -0.99 28.92
CA ARG A 15 2.41 0.30 28.27
C ARG A 15 0.93 0.66 28.27
N LYS A 16 0.07 -0.18 28.86
CA LYS A 16 -1.38 0.02 28.94
C LYS A 16 -2.04 0.21 27.55
N VAL A 17 -1.51 -0.48 26.55
CA VAL A 17 -2.09 -0.50 25.21
C VAL A 17 -3.07 -1.68 25.12
N SER A 18 -4.32 -1.42 24.74
CA SER A 18 -5.32 -2.48 24.59
C SER A 18 -5.24 -3.13 23.22
N MET A 19 -5.77 -4.34 23.08
CA MET A 19 -5.76 -5.05 21.80
C MET A 19 -6.66 -4.33 20.77
N GLU A 20 -7.79 -3.80 21.23
CA GLU A 20 -8.74 -3.03 20.45
C GLU A 20 -8.07 -1.78 19.87
N ARG A 21 -7.28 -1.07 20.69
CA ARG A 21 -6.53 0.09 20.23
C ARG A 21 -5.56 -0.25 19.11
N ILE A 22 -4.81 -1.35 19.23
CA ILE A 22 -3.88 -1.80 18.19
C ILE A 22 -4.67 -2.14 16.92
N SER A 23 -5.79 -2.84 17.06
CA SER A 23 -6.65 -3.20 15.93
C SER A 23 -7.20 -1.97 15.22
N ASP A 24 -7.66 -0.96 15.96
CA ASP A 24 -8.20 0.28 15.44
C ASP A 24 -7.15 1.12 14.70
N GLU A 25 -5.94 1.22 15.25
CA GLU A 25 -4.83 1.98 14.67
C GLU A 25 -4.22 1.28 13.44
N THR A 26 -4.03 -0.04 13.51
CA THR A 26 -3.29 -0.80 12.49
C THR A 26 -4.15 -1.46 11.43
N LYS A 27 -5.47 -1.57 11.69
CA LYS A 27 -6.43 -2.36 10.89
C LYS A 27 -6.12 -3.85 10.82
N VAL A 28 -5.24 -4.34 11.68
CA VAL A 28 -5.06 -5.78 11.89
C VAL A 28 -6.22 -6.30 12.74
N SER A 29 -6.87 -7.38 12.33
CA SER A 29 -7.98 -7.96 13.09
C SER A 29 -7.53 -8.44 14.47
N LEU A 30 -8.37 -8.24 15.50
CA LEU A 30 -8.18 -8.76 16.86
C LEU A 30 -7.72 -10.22 16.88
N ARG A 31 -8.37 -11.09 16.12
CA ARG A 31 -8.02 -12.52 16.00
C ARG A 31 -6.55 -12.77 15.67
N HIS A 32 -5.97 -12.00 14.76
CA HIS A 32 -4.55 -12.17 14.39
C HIS A 32 -3.61 -11.59 15.46
N LEU A 33 -4.02 -10.53 16.15
CA LEU A 33 -3.22 -9.98 17.24
C LEU A 33 -3.22 -10.91 18.46
N GLU A 34 -4.35 -11.53 18.77
CA GLU A 34 -4.47 -12.57 19.79
C GLU A 34 -3.64 -13.81 19.44
N ALA A 35 -3.72 -14.28 18.19
CA ALA A 35 -2.90 -15.40 17.71
C ALA A 35 -1.39 -15.09 17.81
N LEU A 36 -0.98 -13.85 17.54
CA LEU A 36 0.40 -13.41 17.68
C LEU A 36 0.89 -13.51 19.14
N GLU A 37 0.08 -13.08 20.11
CA GLU A 37 0.39 -13.21 21.55
C GLU A 37 0.31 -14.67 22.05
N ALA A 38 -0.59 -15.48 21.50
CA ALA A 38 -0.72 -16.90 21.84
C ALA A 38 0.39 -17.78 21.24
N GLY A 39 1.15 -17.23 20.28
CA GLY A 39 2.15 -17.97 19.52
C GLY A 39 1.52 -18.97 18.53
N GLU A 40 0.29 -18.72 18.10
CA GLU A 40 -0.47 -19.53 17.14
C GLU A 40 -0.21 -19.04 15.72
N TYR A 41 1.03 -19.18 15.25
CA TYR A 41 1.46 -18.57 13.98
C TYR A 41 0.79 -19.16 12.74
N ASP A 42 0.22 -20.36 12.83
CA ASP A 42 -0.56 -21.00 11.76
C ASP A 42 -1.92 -20.32 11.55
N ALA A 43 -2.44 -19.61 12.57
CA ALA A 43 -3.65 -18.81 12.46
C ALA A 43 -3.40 -17.41 11.86
N LEU A 44 -2.13 -17.04 11.65
CA LEU A 44 -1.75 -15.81 10.98
C LEU A 44 -1.74 -15.99 9.45
N PRO A 45 -2.06 -14.95 8.67
CA PRO A 45 -1.83 -14.97 7.24
C PRO A 45 -0.34 -15.25 6.94
N GLY A 46 -0.06 -16.24 6.09
CA GLY A 46 1.28 -16.72 5.76
C GLY A 46 2.20 -15.70 5.06
N GLY A 47 3.43 -16.12 4.79
CA GLY A 47 4.45 -15.31 4.10
C GLY A 47 4.82 -14.01 4.82
N VAL A 48 5.07 -12.93 4.07
CA VAL A 48 5.50 -11.63 4.63
C VAL A 48 4.42 -10.91 5.45
N PHE A 49 3.16 -11.38 5.45
CA PHE A 49 2.08 -10.78 6.23
C PHE A 49 2.30 -10.99 7.73
N ARG A 50 2.84 -12.15 8.17
CA ARG A 50 3.15 -12.39 9.60
C ARG A 50 4.09 -11.32 10.14
N LYS A 51 5.15 -11.01 9.37
CA LYS A 51 6.12 -9.95 9.72
C LYS A 51 5.49 -8.57 9.68
N GLY A 52 4.62 -8.29 8.70
CA GLY A 52 3.86 -7.05 8.63
C GLY A 52 2.98 -6.82 9.85
N ILE A 53 2.23 -7.85 10.27
CA ILE A 53 1.38 -7.83 11.46
C ILE A 53 2.20 -7.54 12.72
N LEU A 54 3.34 -8.22 12.89
CA LEU A 54 4.24 -7.97 14.02
C LEU A 54 4.76 -6.53 14.02
N ARG A 55 5.22 -6.01 12.87
CA ARG A 55 5.69 -4.60 12.78
C ARG A 55 4.60 -3.62 13.19
N SER A 56 3.38 -3.81 12.66
CA SER A 56 2.24 -2.97 13.02
C SER A 56 1.94 -3.02 14.51
N TYR A 57 2.00 -4.21 15.13
CA TYR A 57 1.84 -4.37 16.57
C TYR A 57 2.94 -3.60 17.34
N LEU A 58 4.21 -3.79 16.98
CA LEU A 58 5.34 -3.15 17.65
C LEU A 58 5.28 -1.62 17.54
N ALA A 59 4.92 -1.10 16.36
CA ALA A 59 4.74 0.33 16.13
C ALA A 59 3.61 0.92 17.00
N ALA A 60 2.45 0.25 17.07
CA ALA A 60 1.32 0.68 17.90
C ALA A 60 1.63 0.63 19.41
N VAL A 61 2.46 -0.34 19.83
CA VAL A 61 2.91 -0.46 21.22
C VAL A 61 4.07 0.50 21.54
N GLY A 62 4.81 0.99 20.53
CA GLY A 62 5.99 1.82 20.74
C GLY A 62 7.22 1.01 21.13
N LEU A 63 7.47 -0.09 20.43
CA LEU A 63 8.63 -0.97 20.58
C LEU A 63 9.60 -0.82 19.42
N GLU A 64 10.89 -0.97 19.71
CA GLU A 64 11.92 -0.98 18.69
C GLU A 64 11.81 -2.23 17.84
N GLU A 65 11.62 -2.10 16.52
CA GLU A 65 11.28 -3.25 15.68
C GLU A 65 12.40 -4.29 15.54
N ALA A 66 13.64 -3.85 15.34
CA ALA A 66 14.76 -4.70 14.94
C ALA A 66 14.96 -5.95 15.82
N PRO A 67 15.13 -5.83 17.16
CA PRO A 67 15.37 -7.00 18.01
C PRO A 67 14.18 -7.97 18.07
N TRP A 68 12.95 -7.46 17.99
CA TRP A 68 11.75 -8.28 18.02
C TRP A 68 11.54 -9.06 16.73
N ILE A 69 11.82 -8.42 15.59
CA ILE A 69 11.70 -9.02 14.27
C ILE A 69 12.70 -10.16 14.11
N GLU A 70 13.95 -9.95 14.50
CA GLU A 70 14.99 -10.98 14.44
C GLU A 70 14.60 -12.22 15.26
N ARG A 71 14.13 -12.00 16.49
CA ARG A 71 13.70 -13.09 17.38
C ARG A 71 12.44 -13.79 16.89
N PHE A 72 11.51 -13.06 16.27
CA PHE A 72 10.33 -13.64 15.65
C PHE A 72 10.69 -14.56 14.49
N GLU A 73 11.63 -14.14 13.63
CA GLU A 73 12.12 -14.97 12.53
C GLU A 73 12.79 -16.25 13.04
N ALA A 74 13.58 -16.16 14.12
CA ALA A 74 14.14 -17.35 14.77
C ALA A 74 13.03 -18.30 15.27
N THR A 75 12.00 -17.74 15.92
CA THR A 75 10.84 -18.50 16.43
C THR A 75 10.06 -19.19 15.31
N LEU A 76 9.89 -18.54 14.15
CA LEU A 76 9.22 -19.13 12.98
C LEU A 76 10.02 -20.27 12.35
N ARG A 77 11.35 -20.17 12.31
CA ARG A 77 12.21 -21.27 11.83
C ARG A 77 12.15 -22.48 12.74
N GLU A 78 12.15 -22.27 14.05
CA GLU A 78 12.06 -23.35 15.05
C GLU A 78 10.71 -24.05 15.06
N SER A 79 9.62 -23.31 14.85
CA SER A 79 8.26 -23.86 14.81
C SER A 79 7.91 -24.60 13.52
N GLY A 80 8.81 -24.64 12.52
CA GLY A 80 8.54 -25.26 11.22
C GLY A 80 7.55 -24.47 10.34
N ALA A 81 6.97 -23.39 10.86
CA ALA A 81 6.14 -22.45 10.13
C ALA A 81 6.96 -21.57 9.15
N GLY A 82 8.29 -21.72 9.13
CA GLY A 82 9.24 -20.91 8.37
C GLY A 82 9.16 -21.00 6.85
N SER A 83 8.25 -21.77 6.27
CA SER A 83 8.14 -21.94 4.82
C SER A 83 6.70 -21.92 4.31
N GLU A 84 6.27 -20.77 3.77
CA GLU A 84 5.23 -20.67 2.74
C GLU A 84 5.61 -19.52 1.80
N ASP A 85 6.58 -19.81 0.93
CA ASP A 85 7.06 -18.94 -0.16
C ASP A 85 6.06 -18.82 -1.33
N THR A 86 4.77 -19.16 -1.14
CA THR A 86 3.90 -19.43 -2.29
C THR A 86 3.11 -18.24 -2.84
N ASP A 87 2.93 -17.14 -2.13
CA ASP A 87 1.98 -16.10 -2.62
C ASP A 87 2.41 -14.66 -2.32
N TRP A 88 3.68 -14.35 -2.57
CA TRP A 88 4.13 -12.96 -2.57
C TRP A 88 4.51 -12.45 -3.94
N THR A 89 5.07 -13.32 -4.79
CA THR A 89 5.29 -13.03 -6.20
C THR A 89 3.94 -12.90 -6.94
N GLU A 90 3.02 -13.83 -6.73
CA GLU A 90 1.68 -13.81 -7.33
C GLU A 90 0.81 -12.67 -6.78
N PHE A 91 0.74 -12.48 -5.45
CA PHE A 91 0.11 -11.30 -4.86
C PHE A 91 0.70 -9.97 -5.37
N ALA A 92 2.04 -9.82 -5.42
CA ALA A 92 2.67 -8.60 -5.93
C ALA A 92 2.40 -8.40 -7.43
N GLU A 93 2.39 -9.47 -8.22
CA GLU A 93 2.05 -9.45 -9.63
C GLU A 93 0.59 -9.04 -9.85
N ASN A 94 -0.35 -9.57 -9.05
CA ASN A 94 -1.76 -9.20 -9.09
C ASN A 94 -1.99 -7.74 -8.69
N VAL A 95 -1.31 -7.22 -7.65
CA VAL A 95 -1.36 -5.81 -7.27
C VAL A 95 -0.79 -4.91 -8.38
N ARG A 96 0.31 -5.31 -9.02
CA ARG A 96 0.92 -4.60 -10.15
C ARG A 96 -0.02 -4.57 -11.36
N ARG A 97 -0.60 -5.71 -11.72
CA ARG A 97 -1.56 -5.87 -12.81
C ARG A 97 -2.85 -5.08 -12.57
N ASN A 98 -3.32 -5.01 -11.33
CA ASN A 98 -4.48 -4.20 -10.96
C ASN A 98 -4.16 -2.70 -11.00
N ARG A 99 -2.94 -2.29 -10.62
CA ARG A 99 -2.48 -0.90 -10.76
C ARG A 99 -2.33 -0.44 -12.20
N SER A 100 -1.91 -1.31 -13.12
CA SER A 100 -1.87 -0.98 -14.55
C SER A 100 -3.27 -0.81 -15.17
N GLY A 101 -4.34 -1.24 -14.50
CA GLY A 101 -5.73 -0.98 -14.90
C GLY A 101 -6.21 0.44 -14.56
N VAL A 102 -5.52 1.15 -13.66
CA VAL A 102 -5.74 2.57 -13.38
C VAL A 102 -4.74 3.39 -14.21
N GLU A 103 -4.76 3.17 -15.52
CA GLU A 103 -4.16 4.09 -16.47
C GLU A 103 -4.97 5.39 -16.41
N SER A 104 -4.50 6.34 -15.59
CA SER A 104 -4.99 7.71 -15.62
C SER A 104 -4.97 8.20 -17.06
N LYS A 105 -6.17 8.42 -17.61
CA LYS A 105 -6.47 9.03 -18.90
C LYS A 105 -5.96 10.49 -18.96
N THR A 106 -4.66 10.69 -18.83
CA THR A 106 -4.01 12.01 -18.80
C THR A 106 -3.99 12.66 -20.21
N ASN A 107 -4.32 11.91 -21.26
CA ASN A 107 -4.25 12.35 -22.66
C ASN A 107 -5.58 12.94 -23.21
N ILE A 108 -6.72 12.75 -22.55
CA ILE A 108 -8.01 13.27 -23.06
C ILE A 108 -8.17 14.78 -22.81
N ARG A 109 -7.53 15.33 -21.76
CA ARG A 109 -7.67 16.74 -21.39
C ARG A 109 -6.95 17.69 -22.36
N TRP A 110 -5.87 17.23 -23.02
CA TRP A 110 -5.10 18.02 -23.98
C TRP A 110 -5.64 17.95 -25.42
N MET A 111 -6.44 16.92 -25.76
CA MET A 111 -7.12 16.84 -27.06
C MET A 111 -8.09 18.01 -27.28
N GLY A 112 -8.79 18.46 -26.23
CA GLY A 112 -9.67 19.62 -26.29
C GLY A 112 -8.93 20.95 -26.50
N VAL A 113 -7.76 21.10 -25.87
CA VAL A 113 -6.94 22.31 -26.02
C VAL A 113 -6.31 22.37 -27.41
N GLY A 114 -5.79 21.24 -27.90
CA GLY A 114 -5.23 21.16 -29.26
C GLY A 114 -6.26 21.53 -30.32
N THR A 115 -7.46 20.96 -30.25
CA THR A 115 -8.56 21.27 -31.18
C THR A 115 -8.99 22.74 -31.12
N MET A 116 -9.07 23.33 -29.92
CA MET A 116 -9.43 24.75 -29.76
C MET A 116 -8.36 25.69 -30.34
N VAL A 117 -7.07 25.41 -30.13
CA VAL A 117 -5.97 26.20 -30.69
C VAL A 117 -5.96 26.11 -32.22
N THR A 118 -6.18 24.92 -32.78
CA THR A 118 -6.27 24.73 -34.23
C THR A 118 -7.44 25.52 -34.83
N MET A 119 -8.63 25.48 -34.22
CA MET A 119 -9.78 26.27 -34.70
C MET A 119 -9.52 27.78 -34.66
N LEU A 120 -8.92 28.29 -33.58
CA LEU A 120 -8.59 29.72 -33.47
C LEU A 120 -7.56 30.16 -34.53
N GLY A 121 -6.56 29.32 -34.80
CA GLY A 121 -5.57 29.58 -35.87
C GLY A 121 -6.20 29.65 -37.25
N VAL A 122 -7.10 28.70 -37.59
CA VAL A 122 -7.82 28.69 -38.87
C VAL A 122 -8.73 29.91 -39.02
N LEU A 123 -9.45 30.27 -37.95
CA LEU A 123 -10.33 31.44 -37.95
C LEU A 123 -9.54 32.74 -38.13
N GLY A 124 -8.43 32.90 -37.41
CA GLY A 124 -7.53 34.05 -37.55
C GLY A 124 -6.95 34.17 -38.95
N TRP A 125 -6.51 33.05 -39.54
CA TRP A 125 -6.01 33.01 -40.92
C TRP A 125 -7.10 33.41 -41.93
N ALA A 126 -8.33 32.89 -41.77
CA ALA A 126 -9.44 33.22 -42.65
C ALA A 126 -9.80 34.71 -42.58
N VAL A 127 -9.85 35.28 -41.37
CA VAL A 127 -10.09 36.72 -41.16
C VAL A 127 -8.98 37.55 -41.77
N TRP A 128 -7.70 37.21 -41.56
CA TRP A 128 -6.58 37.92 -42.18
C TRP A 128 -6.64 37.86 -43.71
N LYS A 129 -6.85 36.67 -44.28
CA LYS A 129 -7.00 36.49 -45.71
C LYS A 129 -8.16 37.31 -46.28
N PHE A 130 -9.30 37.35 -45.61
CA PHE A 130 -10.49 38.03 -46.13
C PHE A 130 -10.47 39.55 -45.90
N ALA A 131 -10.02 39.99 -44.72
CA ALA A 131 -10.01 41.40 -44.33
C ALA A 131 -8.78 42.18 -44.83
N LEU A 132 -7.60 41.56 -44.89
CA LEU A 132 -6.38 42.20 -45.40
C LEU A 132 -6.18 41.99 -46.90
N HIS A 133 -6.56 40.83 -47.44
CA HIS A 133 -6.36 40.52 -48.87
C HIS A 133 -7.57 40.88 -49.75
N GLY A 134 -8.77 40.98 -49.20
CA GLY A 134 -9.96 41.45 -49.92
C GLY A 134 -9.97 42.96 -50.20
N ARG A 135 -9.06 43.74 -49.60
CA ARG A 135 -8.98 45.20 -49.72
C ARG A 135 -7.96 45.67 -50.78
N LEU A 136 -7.35 44.75 -51.52
CA LEU A 136 -6.26 45.01 -52.48
C LEU A 136 -6.55 44.53 -53.91
N ILE A 137 -7.81 44.31 -54.26
CA ILE A 137 -8.23 44.08 -55.65
C ILE A 137 -9.35 45.10 -55.97
N PRO A 138 -9.09 46.16 -56.75
CA PRO A 138 -10.13 46.99 -57.35
C PRO A 138 -10.90 46.24 -58.44
#